data_AF-A0A7Z9K800-F1
#
_entry.id   AF-A0A7Z9K800-F1
#
_cell.length_a   1.000
_cell.length_b   1.000
_cell.length_c   1.000
_cell.angle_alpha   90.00
_cell.angle_beta   90.00
_cell.angle_gamma   90.00
#
_symmetry.space_group_name_H-M   'P 1'
#
loop_
_entity.id
_entity.type
_entity.pdbx_description
1 polymer ?
#
loop_
_entity_poly.entity_id
_entity_poly.type
_entity_poly.pdbx_seq_one_letter_code
_entity_poly.pdbx_strand_id
1 'polypeptide(L)'
;FMQRVHQDLVRHQGASNPLELLADRIAAEALVVCFDEFLVLDIADAMILSGLFEALFERQVVLVTTSNIHPDRLYENGLQRQRFLSAIALIKDHTSVIELLPGTDYRLRNLRQATLYHCPVNDKTEALLLQSFYALAPDKSEIHEREQIEILGRKLQTRFCAGDVVWFDFPQLCDGPRSAFDYVEIAKLYHAVLLADVPQFDAD
;
A
#
# COMPACT_ATOMS: atom_id res chain seq x y z
N PHE A 1 2.94 -1.84 -7.78
CA PHE A 1 2.59 -2.25 -9.17
C PHE A 1 1.79 -1.17 -9.90
N MET A 2 0.59 -0.78 -9.42
CA MET A 2 -0.26 0.19 -10.12
C MET A 2 0.43 1.52 -10.44
N GLN A 3 1.32 2.03 -9.56
CA GLN A 3 2.12 3.22 -9.86
C GLN A 3 2.96 3.07 -11.15
N ARG A 4 3.56 1.89 -11.38
CA ARG A 4 4.33 1.57 -12.60
C ARG A 4 3.40 1.52 -13.81
N VAL A 5 2.24 0.86 -13.68
CA VAL A 5 1.23 0.77 -14.74
C VAL A 5 0.80 2.16 -15.18
N HIS A 6 0.42 3.04 -14.24
CA HIS A 6 0.05 4.42 -14.53
C HIS A 6 1.17 5.20 -15.23
N GLN A 7 2.42 5.08 -14.75
CA GLN A 7 3.57 5.73 -15.39
C GLN A 7 3.79 5.24 -16.82
N ASP A 8 3.69 3.94 -17.07
CA ASP A 8 3.85 3.38 -18.41
C ASP A 8 2.68 3.78 -19.34
N LEU A 9 1.44 3.84 -18.82
CA LEU A 9 0.28 4.36 -19.57
C LEU A 9 0.45 5.82 -19.99
N VAL A 10 0.99 6.67 -19.10
CA VAL A 10 1.30 8.08 -19.43
C VAL A 10 2.39 8.17 -20.49
N ARG A 11 3.41 7.31 -20.45
CA ARG A 11 4.47 7.27 -21.48
C ARG A 11 3.96 6.86 -22.85
N HIS A 12 2.93 6.03 -22.89
CA HIS A 12 2.28 5.57 -24.12
C HIS A 12 0.99 6.33 -24.44
N GLN A 13 0.81 7.53 -23.87
CA GLN A 13 -0.35 8.36 -24.11
C GLN A 13 -0.44 8.74 -25.61
N GLY A 14 -1.57 8.43 -26.24
CA GLY A 14 -1.79 8.61 -27.68
C GLY A 14 -1.55 7.35 -28.53
N ALA A 15 -1.02 6.27 -27.95
CA ALA A 15 -1.08 4.96 -28.61
C ALA A 15 -2.53 4.46 -28.67
N SER A 16 -2.88 3.70 -29.71
CA SER A 16 -4.23 3.16 -29.86
C SER A 16 -4.59 2.20 -28.72
N ASN A 17 -3.66 1.31 -28.34
CA ASN A 17 -3.88 0.26 -27.34
C ASN A 17 -2.70 0.22 -26.34
N PRO A 18 -2.60 1.18 -25.40
CA PRO A 18 -1.46 1.26 -24.48
C PRO A 18 -1.38 0.09 -23.49
N LEU A 19 -2.51 -0.55 -23.16
CA LEU A 19 -2.54 -1.74 -22.30
C LEU A 19 -1.92 -2.97 -22.97
N GLU A 20 -2.12 -3.15 -24.28
CA GLU A 20 -1.49 -4.23 -25.05
C GLU A 20 0.04 -4.12 -25.03
N LEU A 21 0.55 -2.91 -25.27
CA LEU A 21 2.00 -2.64 -25.23
C LEU A 21 2.58 -2.90 -23.84
N LEU A 22 1.84 -2.55 -22.79
CA LEU A 22 2.25 -2.84 -21.42
C LEU A 22 2.23 -4.35 -21.14
N ALA A 23 1.21 -5.07 -21.61
CA ALA A 23 1.11 -6.52 -21.46
C ALA A 23 2.24 -7.25 -22.21
N ASP A 24 2.59 -6.82 -23.43
CA ASP A 24 3.74 -7.34 -24.19
C ASP A 24 5.04 -7.21 -23.38
N ARG A 25 5.24 -6.04 -22.77
CA ARG A 25 6.42 -5.78 -21.96
C ARG A 25 6.45 -6.63 -20.70
N ILE A 26 5.34 -6.73 -19.98
CA ILE A 26 5.26 -7.56 -18.77
C ILE A 26 5.50 -9.04 -19.12
N ALA A 27 4.89 -9.54 -20.21
CA ALA A 27 5.07 -10.92 -20.65
C ALA A 27 6.51 -11.23 -21.09
N ALA A 28 7.23 -10.24 -21.63
CA ALA A 28 8.65 -10.36 -21.92
C ALA A 28 9.54 -10.38 -20.67
N GLU A 29 9.11 -9.71 -19.59
CA GLU A 29 9.84 -9.63 -18.32
C GLU A 29 9.52 -10.81 -17.38
N ALA A 30 8.30 -11.34 -17.41
CA ALA A 30 7.81 -12.33 -16.45
C ALA A 30 6.74 -13.26 -17.03
N LEU A 31 6.87 -14.56 -16.75
CA LEU A 31 5.85 -15.58 -17.02
C LEU A 31 4.84 -15.72 -15.87
N VAL A 32 5.22 -15.31 -14.66
CA VAL A 32 4.38 -15.36 -13.46
C VAL A 32 4.37 -13.99 -12.82
N VAL A 33 3.18 -13.43 -12.60
CA VAL A 33 2.97 -12.17 -11.88
C VAL A 33 2.33 -12.48 -10.54
N CYS A 34 2.98 -12.04 -9.47
CA CYS A 34 2.48 -12.21 -8.10
C CYS A 34 1.98 -10.87 -7.55
N PHE A 35 0.72 -10.80 -7.15
CA PHE A 35 0.17 -9.67 -6.40
C PHE A 35 -0.06 -10.06 -4.95
N ASP A 36 0.62 -9.38 -4.06
CA ASP A 36 0.30 -9.48 -2.64
C ASP A 36 -0.78 -8.44 -2.31
N GLU A 37 -1.71 -8.82 -1.44
CA GLU A 37 -2.80 -7.98 -0.93
C GLU A 37 -3.60 -7.27 -2.02
N PHE A 38 -4.11 -8.03 -2.99
CA PHE A 38 -4.91 -7.47 -4.09
C PHE A 38 -6.22 -6.86 -3.59
N LEU A 39 -6.28 -5.54 -3.71
CA LEU A 39 -7.40 -4.70 -3.31
C LEU A 39 -7.61 -3.61 -4.36
N VAL A 40 -8.86 -3.37 -4.74
CA VAL A 40 -9.26 -2.33 -5.69
C VAL A 40 -10.21 -1.38 -4.97
N LEU A 41 -9.84 -0.10 -4.91
CA LEU A 41 -10.58 0.93 -4.18
C LEU A 41 -11.17 2.02 -5.06
N ASP A 42 -10.66 2.19 -6.29
CA ASP A 42 -11.13 3.22 -7.22
C ASP A 42 -11.47 2.65 -8.60
N ILE A 43 -12.32 3.38 -9.33
CA ILE A 43 -12.83 2.97 -10.64
C ILE A 43 -11.77 3.05 -11.74
N ALA A 44 -10.79 3.94 -11.64
CA ALA A 44 -9.77 4.09 -12.68
C ALA A 44 -8.85 2.86 -12.70
N ASP A 45 -8.38 2.45 -11.52
CA ASP A 45 -7.60 1.23 -11.33
C ASP A 45 -8.41 -0.01 -11.73
N ALA A 46 -9.69 -0.08 -11.34
CA ALA A 46 -10.58 -1.16 -11.74
C ALA A 46 -10.66 -1.34 -13.27
N MET A 47 -10.84 -0.23 -14.00
CA MET A 47 -10.92 -0.26 -15.47
C MET A 47 -9.59 -0.67 -16.12
N ILE A 48 -8.47 -0.16 -15.60
CA ILE A 48 -7.12 -0.52 -16.09
C ILE A 48 -6.87 -2.02 -15.88
N LEU A 49 -7.17 -2.53 -14.68
CA LEU A 49 -6.94 -3.92 -14.32
C LEU A 49 -7.76 -4.88 -15.19
N SER A 50 -9.00 -4.54 -15.54
CA SER A 50 -9.82 -5.39 -16.43
C SER A 50 -9.14 -5.63 -17.77
N GLY A 51 -8.73 -4.57 -18.47
CA GLY A 51 -8.09 -4.71 -19.78
C GLY A 51 -6.68 -5.26 -19.70
N LEU A 52 -5.94 -4.93 -18.64
CA LEU A 52 -4.59 -5.48 -18.44
C LEU A 52 -4.62 -6.99 -18.18
N PHE A 53 -5.55 -7.49 -17.37
CA PHE A 53 -5.67 -8.92 -17.11
C PHE A 53 -6.05 -9.71 -18.35
N GLU A 54 -7.00 -9.22 -19.15
CA GLU A 54 -7.35 -9.82 -20.44
C GLU A 54 -6.10 -9.99 -21.32
N ALA A 55 -5.37 -8.90 -21.55
CA ALA A 55 -4.16 -8.90 -22.36
C ALA A 55 -3.04 -9.78 -21.81
N LEU A 56 -2.88 -9.86 -20.48
CA LEU A 56 -1.89 -10.72 -19.83
C LEU A 56 -2.26 -12.21 -19.96
N PHE A 57 -3.53 -12.57 -19.79
CA PHE A 57 -3.97 -13.95 -19.91
C PHE A 57 -3.91 -14.47 -21.35
N GLU A 58 -4.19 -13.62 -22.35
CA GLU A 58 -3.96 -13.96 -23.77
C GLU A 58 -2.49 -14.30 -24.06
N ARG A 59 -1.56 -13.68 -23.34
CA ARG A 59 -0.11 -13.92 -23.41
C ARG A 59 0.36 -15.06 -22.51
N GLN A 60 -0.57 -15.81 -21.92
CA GLN A 60 -0.29 -16.96 -21.04
C GLN A 60 0.50 -16.58 -19.78
N VAL A 61 0.41 -15.32 -19.34
CA VAL A 61 1.00 -14.90 -18.06
C VAL A 61 0.17 -15.49 -16.92
N VAL A 62 0.84 -16.17 -16.00
CA VAL A 62 0.21 -16.77 -14.83
C VAL A 62 0.05 -15.73 -13.73
N LEU A 63 -1.16 -15.59 -13.20
CA LEU A 63 -1.44 -14.73 -12.04
C LEU A 63 -1.46 -15.57 -10.76
N VAL A 64 -0.68 -15.16 -9.77
CA VAL A 64 -0.78 -15.62 -8.38
C VAL A 64 -1.12 -14.40 -7.54
N THR A 65 -2.15 -14.49 -6.70
CA THR A 65 -2.55 -13.34 -5.90
C THR A 65 -3.05 -13.73 -4.51
N THR A 66 -2.79 -12.88 -3.52
CA THR A 66 -3.37 -12.96 -2.17
C THR A 66 -4.39 -11.84 -2.00
N SER A 67 -5.46 -12.07 -1.24
CA SER A 67 -6.42 -11.03 -0.88
C SER A 67 -7.19 -11.42 0.37
N ASN A 68 -7.56 -10.42 1.17
CA ASN A 68 -8.49 -10.58 2.29
C ASN A 68 -9.96 -10.57 1.83
N ILE A 69 -10.21 -10.34 0.54
CA ILE A 69 -11.54 -10.22 -0.04
C ILE A 69 -11.71 -11.32 -1.09
N HIS A 70 -12.78 -12.13 -0.96
CA HIS A 70 -13.14 -13.10 -1.97
C HIS A 70 -13.36 -12.40 -3.33
N PRO A 71 -12.94 -12.97 -4.48
CA PRO A 71 -13.03 -12.31 -5.78
C PRO A 71 -14.40 -11.69 -6.10
N ASP A 72 -15.49 -12.37 -5.76
CA ASP A 72 -16.87 -11.88 -5.97
C ASP A 72 -17.20 -10.59 -5.20
N ARG A 73 -16.45 -10.27 -4.15
CA ARG A 73 -16.58 -9.06 -3.33
C ARG A 73 -15.53 -7.99 -3.63
N LEU A 74 -14.62 -8.23 -4.58
CA LEU A 74 -13.63 -7.22 -4.96
C LEU A 74 -14.35 -5.98 -5.51
N TYR A 75 -14.03 -4.80 -5.00
CA TYR A 75 -14.68 -3.54 -5.38
C TYR A 75 -16.21 -3.57 -5.18
N GLU A 76 -16.67 -4.28 -4.14
CA GLU A 76 -18.05 -4.27 -3.67
C GLU A 76 -18.46 -2.84 -3.28
N ASN A 77 -19.68 -2.44 -3.66
CA ASN A 77 -20.20 -1.06 -3.51
C ASN A 77 -19.39 0.05 -4.22
N GLY A 78 -18.36 -0.31 -5.00
CA GLY A 78 -17.58 0.63 -5.77
C GLY A 78 -18.40 1.34 -6.85
N LEU A 79 -18.01 2.58 -7.17
CA LEU A 79 -18.65 3.37 -8.23
C LEU A 79 -18.57 2.61 -9.56
N GLN A 80 -19.70 2.43 -10.24
CA GLN A 80 -19.80 1.70 -11.52
C GLN A 80 -19.23 0.28 -11.49
N ARG A 81 -19.37 -0.43 -10.36
CA ARG A 81 -18.94 -1.81 -10.14
C ARG A 81 -19.18 -2.77 -11.32
N GLN A 82 -20.30 -2.60 -12.03
CA GLN A 82 -20.66 -3.39 -13.21
C GLN A 82 -19.54 -3.46 -14.26
N ARG A 83 -18.76 -2.38 -14.43
CA ARG A 83 -17.62 -2.33 -15.35
C ARG A 83 -16.42 -3.18 -14.90
N PHE A 84 -16.35 -3.54 -13.62
CA PHE A 84 -15.29 -4.38 -13.06
C PHE A 84 -15.68 -5.87 -12.99
N LEU A 85 -16.95 -6.21 -13.26
CA LEU A 85 -17.40 -7.61 -13.22
C LEU A 85 -16.68 -8.47 -14.27
N SER A 86 -16.29 -7.89 -15.41
CA SER A 86 -15.46 -8.57 -16.42
C SER A 86 -14.10 -8.97 -15.86
N ALA A 87 -13.44 -8.10 -15.10
CA ALA A 87 -12.16 -8.40 -14.46
C ALA A 87 -12.32 -9.53 -13.44
N ILE A 88 -13.40 -9.52 -12.66
CA ILE A 88 -13.68 -10.60 -11.69
C ILE A 88 -13.92 -11.92 -12.40
N ALA A 89 -14.65 -11.92 -13.52
CA ALA A 89 -14.84 -13.12 -14.34
C ALA A 89 -13.49 -13.65 -14.85
N LEU A 90 -12.65 -12.79 -15.43
CA LEU A 90 -11.31 -13.16 -15.88
C LEU A 90 -10.45 -13.76 -14.76
N ILE A 91 -10.45 -13.15 -13.56
CA ILE A 91 -9.74 -13.70 -12.40
C ILE A 91 -10.26 -15.09 -12.08
N LYS A 92 -11.58 -15.30 -12.03
CA LYS A 92 -12.17 -16.61 -11.69
C LYS A 92 -11.95 -17.67 -12.77
N ASP A 93 -11.93 -17.27 -14.04
CA ASP A 93 -11.76 -18.19 -15.17
C ASP A 93 -10.30 -18.64 -15.31
N HIS A 94 -9.35 -17.76 -14.97
CA HIS A 94 -7.90 -18.02 -15.13
C HIS A 94 -7.17 -18.36 -13.83
N THR A 95 -7.83 -18.32 -12.67
CA THR A 95 -7.22 -18.65 -11.37
C THR A 95 -8.07 -19.64 -10.58
N SER A 96 -7.43 -20.32 -9.62
CA SER A 96 -8.12 -21.17 -8.64
C SER A 96 -8.16 -20.47 -7.30
N VAL A 97 -9.37 -20.22 -6.78
CA VAL A 97 -9.55 -19.57 -5.49
C VAL A 97 -9.26 -20.58 -4.37
N ILE A 98 -8.27 -20.26 -3.53
CA ILE A 98 -7.92 -21.06 -2.34
C ILE A 98 -8.25 -20.21 -1.12
N GLU A 99 -9.27 -20.61 -0.37
CA GLU A 99 -9.63 -19.95 0.88
C GLU A 99 -8.72 -20.44 2.01
N LEU A 100 -7.97 -19.51 2.62
CA LEU A 100 -7.20 -19.78 3.82
C LEU A 100 -8.11 -19.61 5.04
N LEU A 101 -8.41 -20.72 5.70
CA LEU A 101 -9.21 -20.70 6.93
C LEU A 101 -8.46 -19.95 8.04
N PRO A 102 -9.18 -19.29 8.97
CA PRO A 102 -8.59 -18.66 10.14
C PRO A 102 -7.75 -19.69 10.91
N GLY A 103 -6.44 -19.47 10.89
CA GLY A 103 -5.46 -20.39 11.47
C GLY A 103 -4.67 -19.72 12.60
N THR A 104 -3.52 -20.32 12.91
CA THR A 104 -2.55 -19.65 13.79
C THR A 104 -2.09 -18.36 13.12
N ASP A 105 -2.28 -17.22 13.78
CA ASP A 105 -1.66 -15.97 13.35
C ASP A 105 -0.15 -16.06 13.58
N TYR A 106 0.58 -16.36 12.50
CA TYR A 106 2.03 -16.52 12.54
C TYR A 106 2.75 -15.20 12.86
N ARG A 107 2.11 -14.04 12.67
CA ARG A 107 2.69 -12.74 13.03
C ARG A 107 2.90 -12.63 14.54
N LEU A 108 1.95 -13.15 15.32
CA LEU A 108 2.00 -13.13 16.79
C LEU A 108 3.09 -14.03 17.38
N ARG A 109 3.72 -14.91 16.60
CA ARG A 109 4.87 -15.71 17.08
C ARG A 109 6.14 -14.86 17.22
N ASN A 110 6.36 -13.91 16.30
CA ASN A 110 7.54 -13.06 16.29
C ASN A 110 7.33 -11.74 17.05
N LEU A 111 6.10 -11.24 17.11
CA LEU A 111 5.73 -9.97 17.76
C LEU A 111 5.75 -9.99 19.31
N ARG A 112 6.04 -11.13 19.95
CA ARG A 112 6.13 -11.23 21.42
C ARG A 112 7.35 -10.51 22.02
N GLN A 113 8.28 -10.01 21.21
CA GLN A 113 9.55 -9.45 21.70
C GLN A 113 9.59 -7.92 21.77
N ALA A 114 8.61 -7.19 21.21
CA ALA A 114 8.56 -5.73 21.31
C ALA A 114 7.11 -5.24 21.50
N THR A 115 6.88 -4.42 22.52
CA THR A 115 5.60 -3.71 22.68
C THR A 115 5.54 -2.59 21.63
N LEU A 116 4.87 -2.84 20.51
CA LEU A 116 4.77 -1.88 19.39
C LEU A 116 3.65 -0.84 19.54
N TYR A 117 2.72 -1.04 20.47
CA TYR A 117 1.59 -0.15 20.70
C TYR A 117 1.54 0.27 22.17
N HIS A 118 1.54 1.58 22.41
CA HIS A 118 1.50 2.16 23.74
C HIS A 118 0.19 2.93 23.93
N CYS A 119 -0.54 2.57 24.99
CA CYS A 119 -1.82 3.16 25.36
C CYS A 119 -1.93 3.19 26.90
N PRO A 120 -2.56 4.22 27.49
CA PRO A 120 -3.18 5.39 26.86
C PRO A 120 -2.17 6.48 26.48
N VAL A 121 -2.56 7.38 25.57
CA VAL A 121 -1.76 8.55 25.18
C VAL A 121 -1.53 9.44 26.39
N ASN A 122 -0.28 9.50 26.87
CA ASN A 122 0.16 10.34 27.98
C ASN A 122 1.70 10.53 27.94
N ASP A 123 2.22 11.34 28.86
CA ASP A 123 3.66 11.63 28.97
C ASP A 123 4.54 10.36 29.12
N LYS A 124 4.01 9.31 29.75
CA LYS A 124 4.74 8.04 29.92
C LYS A 124 4.87 7.30 28.60
N THR A 125 3.81 7.20 27.81
CA THR A 125 3.85 6.54 26.49
C THR A 125 4.64 7.36 25.48
N GLU A 126 4.56 8.68 25.58
CA GLU A 126 5.37 9.62 24.80
C GLU A 126 6.86 9.39 25.03
N ALA A 127 7.29 9.25 26.30
CA ALA A 127 8.68 8.95 26.64
C ALA A 127 9.15 7.59 26.08
N LEU A 128 8.25 6.60 25.98
CA LEU A 128 8.57 5.29 25.39
C LEU A 128 8.71 5.36 23.86
N LEU A 129 7.87 6.15 23.18
CA LEU A 129 8.00 6.45 21.75
C LEU A 129 9.32 7.18 21.47
N LEU A 130 9.66 8.18 22.29
CA LEU A 130 10.93 8.90 22.19
C LEU A 130 12.13 7.98 22.42
N GLN A 131 12.07 7.08 23.41
CA GLN A 131 13.10 6.07 23.62
C GLN A 131 13.26 5.15 22.39
N SER A 132 12.14 4.74 21.79
CA SER A 132 12.13 3.90 20.59
C SER A 132 12.72 4.63 19.39
N PHE A 133 12.39 5.92 19.22
CA PHE A 133 12.96 6.77 18.19
C PHE A 133 14.50 6.83 18.30
N TYR A 134 15.03 7.15 19.48
CA TYR A 134 16.48 7.22 19.71
C TYR A 134 17.20 5.87 19.58
N ALA A 135 16.49 4.76 19.77
CA ALA A 135 17.04 3.41 19.59
C ALA A 135 17.12 3.02 18.11
N LEU A 136 16.19 3.53 17.29
CA LEU A 136 16.12 3.27 15.85
C LEU A 136 16.97 4.26 15.04
N ALA A 137 17.15 5.49 15.53
CA ALA A 137 17.90 6.53 14.84
C ALA A 137 19.36 6.07 14.58
N PRO A 138 19.80 6.05 13.30
CA PRO A 138 21.12 5.55 12.94
C PRO A 138 22.25 6.45 13.44
N ASP A 139 22.04 7.77 13.43
CA ASP A 139 22.94 8.78 13.98
C ASP A 139 22.16 9.78 14.83
N LYS A 140 22.56 9.94 16.10
CA LYS A 140 21.92 10.87 17.03
C LYS A 140 22.29 12.33 16.77
N SER A 141 23.34 12.58 16.00
CA SER A 141 23.77 13.93 15.63
C SER A 141 22.97 14.53 14.47
N GLU A 142 22.23 13.72 13.71
CA GLU A 142 21.38 14.13 12.59
C GLU A 142 19.88 14.10 12.94
N ILE A 143 19.55 14.34 14.23
CA ILE A 143 18.16 14.41 14.67
C ILE A 143 17.63 15.83 14.44
N HIS A 144 16.65 15.93 13.56
CA HIS A 144 15.95 17.16 13.25
C HIS A 144 14.57 17.16 13.92
N GLU A 145 14.34 18.10 14.83
CA GLU A 145 13.03 18.33 15.43
C GLU A 145 12.21 19.26 14.54
N ARG A 146 10.93 18.94 14.34
CA ARG A 146 10.00 19.75 13.56
C ARG A 146 10.52 20.11 12.16
N GLU A 147 11.14 19.16 11.49
CA GLU A 147 11.53 19.30 10.09
C GLU A 147 10.32 19.14 9.15
N GLN A 148 10.27 19.96 8.10
CA GLN A 148 9.33 19.77 7.00
C GLN A 148 9.97 18.93 5.90
N ILE A 149 9.39 17.77 5.66
CA ILE A 149 9.79 16.88 4.57
C ILE A 149 8.83 17.03 3.39
N GLU A 150 9.27 16.66 2.19
CA GLU A 150 8.43 16.67 1.00
C GLU A 150 8.16 15.23 0.53
N ILE A 151 6.88 14.87 0.46
CA ILE A 151 6.39 13.59 -0.06
C ILE A 151 5.54 13.87 -1.29
N LEU A 152 6.03 13.47 -2.47
CA LEU A 152 5.33 13.63 -3.76
C LEU A 152 4.79 15.06 -3.99
N GLY A 153 5.59 16.08 -3.65
CA GLY A 153 5.23 17.50 -3.78
C GLY A 153 4.38 18.07 -2.64
N ARG A 154 4.08 17.27 -1.61
CA ARG A 154 3.35 17.70 -0.40
C ARG A 154 4.31 17.85 0.76
N LYS A 155 4.23 18.99 1.46
CA LYS A 155 5.01 19.22 2.68
C LYS A 155 4.34 18.58 3.89
N LEU A 156 5.07 17.76 4.62
CA LEU A 156 4.65 17.13 5.87
C LEU A 156 5.52 17.63 7.02
N GLN A 157 4.86 18.01 8.11
CA GLN A 157 5.56 18.37 9.34
C GLN A 157 5.86 17.09 10.12
N THR A 158 7.14 16.81 10.35
CA THR A 158 7.57 15.73 11.26
C THR A 158 7.58 16.26 12.70
N ARG A 159 7.50 15.35 13.67
CA ARG A 159 7.86 15.60 15.07
C ARG A 159 9.38 15.49 15.21
N PHE A 160 9.94 14.38 14.73
CA PHE A 160 11.37 14.15 14.59
C PHE A 160 11.69 13.39 13.30
N CYS A 161 12.87 13.64 12.75
CA CYS A 161 13.44 12.96 11.59
C CYS A 161 14.91 12.66 11.85
N ALA A 162 15.39 11.46 11.51
CA ALA A 162 16.79 11.08 11.64
C ALA A 162 17.12 9.98 10.61
N GLY A 163 17.81 10.35 9.52
CA GLY A 163 18.11 9.43 8.43
C GLY A 163 16.83 8.81 7.84
N ASP A 164 16.72 7.48 7.92
CA ASP A 164 15.58 6.69 7.46
C ASP A 164 14.56 6.37 8.56
N VAL A 165 14.56 7.14 9.67
CA VAL A 165 13.56 7.05 10.74
C VAL A 165 12.80 8.36 10.86
N VAL A 166 11.46 8.28 10.87
CA VAL A 166 10.60 9.45 10.97
C VAL A 166 9.49 9.24 12.01
N TRP A 167 9.14 10.32 12.71
CA TRP A 167 8.05 10.36 13.65
C TRP A 167 7.06 11.46 13.28
N PHE A 168 5.79 11.09 13.13
CA PHE A 168 4.67 12.01 12.90
C PHE A 168 3.67 12.02 14.06
N ASP A 169 2.93 13.12 14.18
CA ASP A 169 1.65 13.15 14.88
C ASP A 169 0.56 12.62 13.93
N PHE A 170 -0.41 11.87 14.45
CA PHE A 170 -1.49 11.26 13.66
C PHE A 170 -2.17 12.24 12.68
N PRO A 171 -2.55 13.47 13.07
CA PRO A 171 -3.21 14.40 12.15
C PRO A 171 -2.36 14.80 10.94
N GLN A 172 -1.02 14.87 11.10
CA GLN A 172 -0.13 15.23 9.98
C GLN A 172 -0.14 14.17 8.89
N LEU A 173 -0.19 12.91 9.31
CA LEU A 173 -0.12 11.77 8.42
C LEU A 173 -1.50 11.35 7.89
N CYS A 174 -2.58 11.52 8.66
CA CYS A 174 -3.88 10.93 8.35
C CYS A 174 -5.03 11.93 8.11
N ASP A 175 -4.99 13.17 8.61
CA ASP A 175 -6.10 14.13 8.48
C ASP A 175 -5.98 15.06 7.26
N GLY A 176 -4.86 14.98 6.52
CA GLY A 176 -4.63 15.76 5.31
C GLY A 176 -5.12 15.10 4.02
N PRO A 177 -5.03 15.79 2.87
CA PRO A 177 -5.31 15.23 1.55
C PRO A 177 -4.21 14.26 1.13
N ARG A 178 -4.24 13.05 1.68
CA ARG A 178 -3.28 11.97 1.46
C ARG A 178 -3.84 10.95 0.48
N SER A 179 -2.96 10.43 -0.35
CA SER A 179 -3.23 9.32 -1.26
C SER A 179 -2.45 8.09 -0.82
N ALA A 180 -2.85 6.91 -1.30
CA ALA A 180 -2.08 5.68 -1.07
C ALA A 180 -0.61 5.82 -1.50
N PHE A 181 -0.32 6.61 -2.54
CA PHE A 181 1.05 6.84 -3.01
C PHE A 181 1.91 7.60 -2.01
N ASP A 182 1.34 8.49 -1.20
CA ASP A 182 2.10 9.22 -0.18
C ASP A 182 2.65 8.24 0.87
N TYR A 183 1.83 7.29 1.32
CA TYR A 183 2.25 6.25 2.27
C TYR A 183 3.29 5.29 1.68
N VAL A 184 3.12 4.92 0.40
CA VAL A 184 4.12 4.11 -0.32
C VAL A 184 5.46 4.84 -0.41
N GLU A 185 5.44 6.14 -0.67
CA GLU A 185 6.67 6.93 -0.76
C GLU A 185 7.34 7.08 0.61
N ILE A 186 6.57 7.32 1.67
CA ILE A 186 7.07 7.31 3.06
C ILE A 186 7.74 5.97 3.38
N ALA A 187 7.11 4.84 3.03
CA ALA A 187 7.67 3.51 3.28
C ALA A 187 8.95 3.20 2.47
N LYS A 188 9.20 3.91 1.36
CA LYS A 188 10.46 3.80 0.61
C LYS A 188 11.58 4.64 1.22
N LEU A 189 11.22 5.83 1.69
CA LEU A 189 12.18 6.79 2.25
C LEU A 189 12.59 6.43 3.67
N TYR A 190 11.66 5.85 4.45
CA TYR A 190 11.85 5.58 5.87
C TYR A 190 11.65 4.11 6.17
N HIS A 191 12.69 3.50 6.76
CA HIS A 191 12.65 2.14 7.25
C HIS A 191 11.75 2.00 8.49
N ALA A 192 11.70 3.02 9.35
CA ALA A 192 10.85 3.04 10.54
C ALA A 192 10.01 4.33 10.62
N VAL A 193 8.71 4.15 10.88
CA VAL A 193 7.75 5.23 11.05
C VAL A 193 7.11 5.11 12.42
N LEU A 194 7.27 6.14 13.24
CA LEU A 194 6.58 6.28 14.52
C LEU A 194 5.37 7.20 14.33
N LEU A 195 4.29 6.89 15.04
CA LEU A 195 3.04 7.65 14.99
C LEU A 195 2.56 7.90 16.42
N ALA A 196 2.51 9.17 16.81
CA ALA A 196 1.94 9.60 18.09
C ALA A 196 0.49 10.04 17.92
N ASP A 197 -0.22 10.13 19.05
CA ASP A 197 -1.53 10.76 19.16
C ASP A 197 -2.62 10.15 18.27
N VAL A 198 -2.56 8.83 18.04
CA VAL A 198 -3.62 8.07 17.35
C VAL A 198 -4.91 8.17 18.18
N PRO A 199 -6.00 8.74 17.65
CA PRO A 199 -7.24 8.87 18.39
C PRO A 199 -7.88 7.50 18.62
N GLN A 200 -8.73 7.42 19.65
CA GLN A 200 -9.64 6.30 19.77
C GLN A 200 -10.70 6.42 18.67
N PHE A 201 -10.78 5.42 17.80
CA PHE A 201 -11.86 5.32 16.82
C PHE A 201 -13.07 4.67 17.46
N ASP A 202 -14.23 5.30 17.28
CA ASP A 202 -15.50 4.69 17.63
C ASP A 202 -15.91 3.70 16.53
N ALA A 203 -16.61 2.64 16.92
CA ALA A 203 -17.12 1.63 15.99
C ALA A 203 -18.50 2.06 15.47
N ASP A 204 -18.54 3.10 14.63
CA ASP A 204 -19.73 3.47 13.86
C ASP A 204 -19.67 2.90 12.44
#